data_AF-A0A0G2EP44-F1
#
_entry.id   AF-A0A0G2EP44-F1
#
_cell.length_a   1.000
_cell.length_b   1.000
_cell.length_c   1.000
_cell.angle_alpha   90.00
_cell.angle_beta   90.00
_cell.angle_gamma   90.00
#
_symmetry.space_group_name_H-M   'P 1'
#
loop_
_entity.id
_entity.type
_entity.pdbx_description
1 polymer ?
#
loop_
_entity_poly.entity_id
_entity_poly.type
_entity_poly.pdbx_seq_one_letter_code
_entity_poly.pdbx_strand_id
1 'polypeptide(L)'
;MFLHAGIIHIGVNMLMQMTMGREMEKQIGSLRFASVYISSGIFGFVLGANFAGEGTASTGASGALFGIMGLYLLDLFYNWRERRKPVRDLMFSLLDIVIAFVLGLIPGVVDNFSHMGGLLMGLVLGICLLHSPNALRERLGTSTSYHPMNPTNPASPTQESPEEGFTAFKKKPVGFFKGRKPLWWAWWLLRAGAVVGVFVCFIVLLNNFYKYRNTCSWCKYLSCLPIKDWCESGDLQLSNSTSKRDLFGVSGQRFYVFYE
;
A
#
# COMPACT_ATOMS: atom_id res chain seq x y z
N MET A 1 -8.35 8.65 3.45
CA MET A 1 -7.57 8.93 2.23
C MET A 1 -7.66 10.39 1.80
N PHE A 2 -8.85 10.93 1.48
CA PHE A 2 -8.96 12.31 0.97
C PHE A 2 -9.22 13.37 2.05
N LEU A 3 -9.88 12.98 3.14
CA LEU A 3 -10.11 13.84 4.31
C LEU A 3 -8.83 14.00 5.13
N HIS A 4 -8.62 15.18 5.71
CA HIS A 4 -7.47 15.52 6.54
C HIS A 4 -7.92 16.26 7.80
N ALA A 5 -7.31 15.93 8.94
CA ALA A 5 -7.66 16.52 10.25
C ALA A 5 -7.26 17.99 10.44
N GLY A 6 -6.46 18.58 9.54
CA GLY A 6 -6.04 19.98 9.66
C GLY A 6 -5.10 20.45 8.56
N ILE A 7 -4.82 21.77 8.53
CA ILE A 7 -4.05 22.41 7.45
C ILE A 7 -2.57 22.00 7.43
N ILE A 8 -1.98 21.79 8.61
CA ILE A 8 -0.60 21.30 8.72
C ILE A 8 -0.53 19.85 8.24
N HIS A 9 -1.51 19.02 8.61
CA HIS A 9 -1.56 17.61 8.20
C HIS A 9 -1.67 17.47 6.67
N ILE A 10 -2.53 18.24 6.01
CA ILE A 10 -2.58 18.24 4.54
C ILE A 10 -1.30 18.80 3.93
N GLY A 11 -0.71 19.85 4.51
CA GLY A 11 0.55 20.44 4.04
C GLY A 11 1.70 19.44 4.02
N VAL A 12 1.88 18.68 5.10
CA VAL A 12 2.92 17.63 5.20
C VAL A 12 2.65 16.48 4.24
N ASN A 13 1.40 16.00 4.14
CA ASN A 13 1.04 14.93 3.21
C ASN A 13 1.27 15.34 1.75
N MET A 14 0.91 16.57 1.38
CA MET A 14 1.12 17.07 0.02
C MET A 14 2.58 17.32 -0.29
N LEU A 15 3.37 17.80 0.69
CA LEU A 15 4.81 17.92 0.53
C LEU A 15 5.44 16.55 0.24
N MET A 16 5.09 15.52 1.01
CA MET A 16 5.56 14.15 0.79
C MET A 16 5.10 13.58 -0.55
N GLN A 17 3.84 13.80 -0.92
CA GLN A 17 3.28 13.40 -2.22
C GLN A 17 4.02 14.07 -3.39
N MET A 18 4.35 15.35 -3.27
CA MET A 18 4.99 16.11 -4.37
C MET A 18 6.49 15.85 -4.49
N THR A 19 7.18 15.50 -3.40
CA THR A 19 8.61 15.15 -3.44
C THR A 19 8.81 13.71 -3.86
N MET A 20 8.17 12.77 -3.17
CA MET A 20 8.37 11.33 -3.39
C MET A 20 7.38 10.76 -4.39
N GLY A 21 6.10 11.08 -4.24
CA GLY A 21 5.04 10.56 -5.11
C GLY A 21 5.25 10.97 -6.57
N ARG A 22 5.58 12.25 -6.83
CA ARG A 22 5.89 12.75 -8.18
C ARG A 22 7.06 12.00 -8.83
N GLU A 23 8.11 11.73 -8.07
CA GLU A 23 9.30 11.07 -8.59
C GLU A 23 8.99 9.60 -8.94
N MET A 24 8.24 8.91 -8.07
CA MET A 24 7.76 7.57 -8.35
C MET A 24 6.79 7.52 -9.53
N GLU A 25 5.84 8.45 -9.62
CA GLU A 25 4.89 8.53 -10.72
C GLU A 25 5.60 8.67 -12.08
N LYS A 26 6.65 9.49 -12.15
CA LYS A 26 7.46 9.63 -13.38
C LYS A 26 8.20 8.35 -13.75
N GLN A 27 8.67 7.58 -12.77
CA GLN A 27 9.45 6.37 -13.01
C GLN A 27 8.58 5.18 -13.44
N ILE A 28 7.43 4.98 -12.80
CA ILE A 28 6.57 3.81 -13.06
C ILE A 28 5.35 4.09 -13.95
N GLY A 29 5.03 5.37 -14.19
CA GLY A 29 3.86 5.82 -14.94
C GLY A 29 2.62 6.03 -14.07
N SER A 30 1.75 6.95 -14.49
CA SER A 30 0.58 7.42 -13.73
C SER A 30 -0.42 6.32 -13.38
N LEU A 31 -0.71 5.41 -14.33
CA LEU A 31 -1.69 4.33 -14.10
C LEU A 31 -1.23 3.35 -13.02
N ARG A 32 0.06 2.95 -13.06
CA ARG A 32 0.63 2.05 -12.07
C ARG A 32 0.72 2.74 -10.71
N PHE A 33 1.15 3.99 -10.70
CA PHE A 33 1.19 4.81 -9.48
C PHE A 33 -0.19 4.93 -8.82
N ALA A 34 -1.22 5.28 -9.59
CA ALA A 34 -2.60 5.39 -9.11
C ALA A 34 -3.11 4.06 -8.53
N SER A 35 -2.82 2.93 -9.19
CA SER A 35 -3.23 1.61 -8.69
C SER A 35 -2.60 1.27 -7.34
N VAL A 36 -1.31 1.57 -7.14
CA VAL A 36 -0.61 1.37 -5.86
C VAL A 36 -1.15 2.32 -4.81
N TYR A 37 -1.32 3.60 -5.15
CA TYR A 37 -1.79 4.63 -4.23
C TYR A 37 -3.18 4.29 -3.66
N ILE A 38 -4.16 4.02 -4.55
CA ILE A 38 -5.53 3.71 -4.15
C ILE A 38 -5.57 2.40 -3.35
N SER A 39 -4.94 1.34 -3.84
CA SER A 39 -5.00 0.03 -3.19
C SER A 39 -4.30 0.03 -1.82
N SER A 40 -3.16 0.71 -1.70
CA SER A 40 -2.43 0.82 -0.43
C SER A 40 -3.21 1.63 0.60
N GLY A 41 -3.87 2.70 0.17
CA GLY A 41 -4.75 3.45 1.06
C GLY A 41 -5.95 2.63 1.54
N ILE A 42 -6.68 1.98 0.63
CA ILE A 42 -7.85 1.16 1.00
C ILE A 42 -7.41 0.04 1.96
N PHE A 43 -6.36 -0.71 1.61
CA PHE A 43 -5.87 -1.80 2.44
C PHE A 43 -5.34 -1.30 3.79
N GLY A 44 -4.61 -0.18 3.81
CA GLY A 44 -4.17 0.49 5.02
C GLY A 44 -5.34 0.85 5.93
N PHE A 45 -6.34 1.58 5.43
CA PHE A 45 -7.50 1.96 6.24
C PHE A 45 -8.33 0.77 6.72
N VAL A 46 -8.45 -0.29 5.90
CA VAL A 46 -9.14 -1.53 6.33
C VAL A 46 -8.34 -2.23 7.45
N LEU A 47 -7.02 -2.27 7.36
CA LEU A 47 -6.18 -2.81 8.43
C LEU A 47 -6.28 -1.96 9.70
N GLY A 48 -6.22 -0.64 9.56
CA GLY A 48 -6.45 0.32 10.65
C GLY A 48 -7.80 0.13 11.33
N ALA A 49 -8.88 -0.01 10.57
CA ALA A 49 -10.22 -0.19 11.10
C ALA A 49 -10.42 -1.48 11.92
N ASN A 50 -9.58 -2.51 11.72
CA ASN A 50 -9.63 -3.74 12.50
C ASN A 50 -8.89 -3.63 13.85
N PHE A 51 -7.82 -2.83 13.91
CA PHE A 51 -6.86 -2.88 15.03
C PHE A 51 -6.61 -1.55 15.73
N ALA A 52 -7.03 -0.43 15.16
CA ALA A 52 -6.96 0.88 15.80
C ALA A 52 -7.94 0.98 16.97
N GLY A 53 -7.62 1.85 17.93
CA GLY A 53 -8.44 2.06 19.13
C GLY A 53 -9.86 2.52 18.80
N GLU A 54 -10.85 2.03 19.56
CA GLU A 54 -12.25 2.44 19.36
C GLU A 54 -12.42 3.96 19.53
N GLY A 55 -13.22 4.58 18.65
CA GLY A 55 -13.44 6.03 18.66
C GLY A 55 -12.33 6.87 17.99
N THR A 56 -11.24 6.25 17.52
CA THR A 56 -10.18 6.97 16.79
C THR A 56 -10.52 7.10 15.30
N ALA A 57 -10.69 8.33 14.82
CA ALA A 57 -10.96 8.59 13.41
C ALA A 57 -9.64 8.63 12.61
N SER A 58 -9.39 7.58 11.83
CA SER A 58 -8.24 7.52 10.92
C SER A 58 -8.52 8.28 9.63
N THR A 59 -7.77 9.37 9.38
CA THR A 59 -7.92 10.22 8.19
C THR A 59 -6.55 10.60 7.60
N GLY A 60 -6.53 11.08 6.36
CA GLY A 60 -5.32 11.52 5.65
C GLY A 60 -4.95 10.65 4.45
N ALA A 61 -4.03 11.17 3.64
CA ALA A 61 -3.41 10.44 2.51
C ALA A 61 -2.25 9.54 2.97
N SER A 62 -1.86 9.64 4.24
CA SER A 62 -0.63 9.05 4.77
C SER A 62 -0.55 7.53 4.63
N GLY A 63 -1.63 6.77 4.84
CA GLY A 63 -1.62 5.32 4.56
C GLY A 63 -1.27 4.98 3.10
N ALA A 64 -1.71 5.79 2.14
CA ALA A 64 -1.35 5.63 0.72
C ALA A 64 0.11 6.00 0.46
N LEU A 65 0.57 7.10 1.07
CA LEU A 65 1.95 7.58 1.02
C LEU A 65 2.93 6.55 1.58
N PHE A 66 2.55 5.84 2.66
CA PHE A 66 3.32 4.72 3.18
C PHE A 66 3.42 3.56 2.18
N GLY A 67 2.37 3.32 1.39
CA GLY A 67 2.45 2.39 0.25
C GLY A 67 3.41 2.84 -0.84
N ILE A 68 3.44 4.14 -1.15
CA ILE A 68 4.43 4.70 -2.08
C ILE A 68 5.85 4.62 -1.51
N MET A 69 6.02 4.79 -0.20
CA MET A 69 7.31 4.58 0.48
C MET A 69 7.75 3.12 0.38
N GLY A 70 6.84 2.16 0.55
CA GLY A 70 7.13 0.73 0.34
C GLY A 70 7.54 0.42 -1.09
N LEU A 71 6.86 1.03 -2.06
CA LEU A 71 7.23 0.95 -3.48
C LEU A 71 8.63 1.53 -3.74
N TYR A 72 8.94 2.69 -3.15
CA TYR A 72 10.25 3.33 -3.24
C TYR A 72 11.36 2.47 -2.63
N LEU A 73 11.12 1.85 -1.47
CA LEU A 73 12.06 0.92 -0.85
C LEU A 73 12.35 -0.27 -1.77
N LEU A 74 11.31 -0.85 -2.38
CA LEU A 74 11.49 -1.97 -3.32
C LEU A 74 12.29 -1.54 -4.55
N ASP A 75 12.01 -0.37 -5.12
CA ASP A 75 12.79 0.19 -6.24
C ASP A 75 14.26 0.38 -5.85
N LEU A 76 14.52 0.92 -4.67
CA LEU A 76 15.86 1.11 -4.13
C LEU A 76 16.63 -0.21 -4.02
N PHE A 77 15.97 -1.28 -3.58
CA PHE A 77 16.57 -2.62 -3.53
C PHE A 77 16.81 -3.20 -4.92
N TYR A 78 15.90 -2.98 -5.88
CA TYR A 78 16.04 -3.49 -7.24
C TYR A 78 17.19 -2.81 -8.00
N ASN A 79 17.39 -1.51 -7.76
CA ASN A 79 18.40 -0.69 -8.43
C ASN A 79 19.62 -0.38 -7.53
N TRP A 80 19.84 -1.19 -6.49
CA TRP A 80 20.85 -0.93 -5.45
C TRP A 80 22.25 -0.68 -6.00
N ARG A 81 22.68 -1.43 -7.02
CA ARG A 81 24.02 -1.32 -7.63
C ARG A 81 24.16 -0.16 -8.62
N GLU A 82 23.04 0.35 -9.13
CA GLU A 82 23.01 1.44 -10.12
C GLU A 82 22.89 2.81 -9.44
N ARG A 83 22.38 2.84 -8.20
CA ARG A 83 22.28 4.06 -7.39
C ARG A 83 23.64 4.50 -6.89
N ARG A 84 23.88 5.82 -6.91
CA ARG A 84 25.17 6.43 -6.50
C ARG A 84 25.42 6.37 -4.99
N LYS A 85 24.36 6.45 -4.16
CA LYS A 85 24.43 6.44 -2.69
C LYS A 85 23.24 5.69 -2.05
N PRO A 86 23.07 4.38 -2.33
CA PRO A 86 21.88 3.63 -1.93
C PRO A 86 21.69 3.54 -0.41
N VAL A 87 22.78 3.41 0.35
CA VAL A 87 22.74 3.33 1.81
C VAL A 87 22.20 4.62 2.43
N ARG A 88 22.58 5.78 1.89
CA ARG A 88 22.12 7.07 2.41
C ARG A 88 20.62 7.23 2.19
N ASP A 89 20.15 6.89 1.00
CA ASP A 89 18.73 7.01 0.65
C ASP A 89 17.88 6.00 1.45
N LEU A 90 18.41 4.80 1.72
CA LEU A 90 17.81 3.82 2.63
C LEU A 90 17.72 4.37 4.07
N MET A 91 18.80 4.98 4.58
CA MET A 91 18.82 5.53 5.93
C MET A 91 17.80 6.66 6.10
N PHE A 92 17.67 7.56 5.11
CA PHE A 92 16.64 8.61 5.15
C PHE A 92 15.22 8.02 5.09
N SER A 93 14.97 7.05 4.21
CA SER A 93 13.66 6.40 4.10
C SER A 93 13.28 5.64 5.39
N LEU A 94 14.23 4.93 6.01
CA LEU A 94 14.00 4.25 7.29
C LEU A 94 13.80 5.24 8.43
N LEU A 95 14.54 6.35 8.44
CA LEU A 95 14.35 7.41 9.42
C LEU A 95 12.95 8.02 9.32
N ASP A 96 12.46 8.31 8.11
CA ASP A 96 11.11 8.83 7.88
C ASP A 96 10.03 7.85 8.38
N ILE A 97 10.21 6.55 8.11
CA ILE A 97 9.33 5.50 8.60
C ILE A 97 9.32 5.48 10.13
N VAL A 98 10.49 5.44 10.77
CA VAL A 98 10.60 5.43 12.24
C VAL A 98 9.95 6.66 12.84
N ILE A 99 10.21 7.86 12.30
CA ILE A 99 9.61 9.11 12.78
C ILE A 99 8.08 9.02 12.70
N ALA A 100 7.52 8.58 11.57
CA ALA A 100 6.08 8.47 11.43
C ALA A 100 5.45 7.48 12.42
N PHE A 101 6.07 6.30 12.61
CA PHE A 101 5.59 5.32 13.58
C PHE A 101 5.67 5.85 15.03
N VAL A 102 6.74 6.58 15.36
CA VAL A 102 6.88 7.23 16.68
C VAL A 102 5.81 8.31 16.86
N LEU A 103 5.53 9.12 15.84
CA LEU A 103 4.49 10.14 15.88
C LEU A 103 3.09 9.50 16.01
N GLY A 104 2.86 8.32 15.45
CA GLY A 104 1.60 7.59 15.63
C GLY A 104 1.45 6.83 16.95
N LEU A 105 2.45 6.89 17.84
CA LEU A 105 2.26 6.52 19.25
C LEU A 105 1.57 7.65 20.05
N ILE A 106 1.41 8.84 19.45
CA ILE A 106 0.67 9.95 20.04
C ILE A 106 -0.82 9.77 19.70
N PRO A 107 -1.71 9.65 20.71
CA PRO A 107 -3.14 9.42 20.48
C PRO A 107 -3.77 10.53 19.62
N GLY A 108 -4.60 10.14 18.65
CA GLY A 108 -5.39 11.06 17.83
C GLY A 108 -4.61 11.81 16.75
N VAL A 109 -3.29 11.60 16.61
CA VAL A 109 -2.47 12.29 15.61
C VAL A 109 -2.31 11.46 14.34
N VAL A 110 -1.92 10.18 14.45
CA VAL A 110 -1.61 9.31 13.30
C VAL A 110 -2.03 7.86 13.59
N ASP A 111 -2.50 7.15 12.56
CA ASP A 111 -2.85 5.73 12.63
C ASP A 111 -1.71 4.83 12.10
N ASN A 112 -0.97 4.23 13.03
CA ASN A 112 0.14 3.31 12.74
C ASN A 112 -0.27 2.03 12.02
N PHE A 113 -1.49 1.53 12.27
CA PHE A 113 -1.98 0.32 11.59
C PHE A 113 -2.27 0.61 10.12
N SER A 114 -2.82 1.78 9.81
CA SER A 114 -3.01 2.22 8.43
C SER A 114 -1.70 2.43 7.69
N HIS A 115 -0.68 2.97 8.36
CA HIS A 115 0.66 3.12 7.79
C HIS A 115 1.33 1.77 7.52
N MET A 116 1.25 0.84 8.47
CA MET A 116 1.77 -0.51 8.31
C MET A 116 1.08 -1.26 7.16
N GLY A 117 -0.26 -1.20 7.09
CA GLY A 117 -1.01 -1.83 6.02
C GLY A 117 -0.70 -1.22 4.65
N GLY A 118 -0.58 0.10 4.60
CA GLY A 118 -0.14 0.82 3.41
C GLY A 118 1.24 0.36 2.93
N LEU A 119 2.23 0.33 3.82
CA LEU A 119 3.61 -0.08 3.53
C LEU A 119 3.66 -1.52 2.99
N LEU A 120 2.98 -2.45 3.65
CA LEU A 120 2.89 -3.85 3.23
C LEU A 120 2.26 -3.98 1.84
N MET A 121 1.14 -3.31 1.61
CA MET A 121 0.45 -3.36 0.32
C MET A 121 1.29 -2.74 -0.80
N GLY A 122 2.01 -1.66 -0.51
CA GLY A 122 2.94 -1.02 -1.43
C GLY A 122 4.10 -1.93 -1.84
N LEU A 123 4.69 -2.66 -0.89
CA LEU A 123 5.74 -3.65 -1.16
C LEU A 123 5.22 -4.79 -2.03
N VAL A 124 4.05 -5.35 -1.70
CA VAL A 124 3.47 -6.48 -2.43
C VAL A 124 3.06 -6.07 -3.85
N LEU A 125 2.36 -4.95 -4.01
CA LEU A 125 2.04 -4.43 -5.34
C LEU A 125 3.28 -3.98 -6.11
N GLY A 126 4.30 -3.49 -5.43
CA GLY A 126 5.61 -3.22 -6.03
C GLY A 126 6.17 -4.47 -6.71
N ILE A 127 6.17 -5.62 -6.03
CA ILE A 127 6.67 -6.88 -6.60
C ILE A 127 5.87 -7.27 -7.86
N CYS A 128 4.55 -7.04 -7.84
CA CYS A 128 3.65 -7.36 -8.94
C CYS A 128 3.77 -6.39 -10.13
N LEU A 129 3.92 -5.09 -9.88
CA LEU A 129 3.81 -4.01 -10.87
C LEU A 129 5.15 -3.45 -11.36
N LEU A 130 6.21 -3.44 -10.53
CA LEU A 130 7.53 -3.01 -11.01
C LEU A 130 8.06 -3.96 -12.07
N HIS A 131 8.84 -3.40 -12.99
CA HIS A 131 9.63 -4.21 -13.90
C HIS A 131 10.65 -5.04 -13.10
N SER A 132 10.89 -6.27 -13.57
CA SER A 132 11.87 -7.16 -12.95
C SER A 132 13.24 -6.48 -12.87
N PRO A 133 13.99 -6.61 -11.76
CA PRO A 133 15.27 -5.94 -11.59
C PRO A 133 16.24 -6.34 -12.70
N ASN A 134 17.10 -5.42 -13.13
CA ASN A 134 18.02 -5.63 -14.26
C ASN A 134 18.88 -6.89 -14.09
N ALA A 135 19.35 -7.15 -12.86
CA ALA A 135 20.10 -8.36 -12.53
C ALA A 135 19.30 -9.66 -12.71
N LEU A 136 17.99 -9.64 -12.47
CA LEU A 136 17.12 -10.78 -12.72
C LEU A 136 16.78 -10.86 -14.21
N ARG A 137 16.59 -9.72 -14.88
CA ARG A 137 16.27 -9.61 -16.31
C ARG A 137 17.40 -10.18 -17.19
N GLU A 138 18.65 -9.94 -16.81
CA GLU A 138 19.85 -10.51 -17.41
C GLU A 138 19.90 -12.04 -17.23
N ARG A 139 19.64 -12.54 -16.01
CA ARG A 139 19.56 -13.98 -15.74
C ARG A 139 18.39 -14.67 -16.47
N LEU A 140 17.26 -13.98 -16.56
CA LEU A 140 16.05 -14.40 -17.29
C LEU A 140 16.25 -14.41 -18.82
N GLY A 141 17.31 -13.77 -19.34
CA GLY A 141 17.58 -13.68 -20.79
C GLY A 141 16.67 -12.70 -21.53
N THR A 142 15.97 -11.82 -20.80
CA THR A 142 15.11 -10.75 -21.34
C THR A 142 15.90 -9.44 -21.48
N SER A 143 17.05 -9.47 -22.14
CA SER A 143 17.84 -8.27 -22.42
C SER A 143 17.26 -7.54 -23.63
N THR A 144 16.13 -6.85 -23.47
CA THR A 144 15.88 -5.71 -24.38
C THR A 144 16.76 -4.57 -23.86
N SER A 145 17.95 -4.42 -24.45
CA SER A 145 18.78 -3.23 -24.28
C SER A 145 17.96 -2.01 -24.65
N TYR A 146 18.02 -0.97 -23.81
CA TYR A 146 17.49 0.34 -24.17
C TYR A 146 18.41 0.91 -25.26
N HIS A 147 18.09 0.67 -26.53
CA HIS A 147 18.76 1.35 -27.63
C HIS A 147 18.17 2.76 -27.72
N PRO A 148 18.98 3.82 -27.66
CA PRO A 148 18.51 5.15 -28.05
C PRO A 148 17.99 5.07 -29.49
N MET A 149 16.82 5.68 -29.75
CA MET A 149 16.20 5.68 -31.07
C MET A 149 17.18 6.20 -32.12
N ASN A 150 17.58 5.34 -33.06
CA ASN A 150 18.32 5.73 -34.24
C ASN A 150 17.30 5.92 -35.38
N PRO A 151 17.07 7.15 -35.89
CA PRO A 151 15.94 7.45 -36.77
C PRO A 151 16.06 6.91 -38.20
N THR A 152 17.10 6.13 -38.52
CA THR A 152 17.47 5.78 -39.91
C THR A 152 17.12 4.36 -40.34
N ASN A 153 16.49 3.52 -39.50
CA ASN A 153 16.07 2.17 -39.89
C ASN A 153 14.62 1.88 -39.45
N PRO A 154 13.65 1.65 -40.37
CA PRO A 154 12.25 1.37 -40.03
C PRO A 154 11.99 -0.03 -39.45
N ALA A 155 13.04 -0.77 -39.05
CA ALA A 155 12.93 -2.09 -38.46
C ALA A 155 13.39 -2.05 -36.99
N SER A 156 12.59 -1.42 -36.14
CA SER A 156 12.71 -1.52 -34.68
C SER A 156 11.32 -1.74 -34.09
N PRO A 157 11.18 -2.57 -33.02
CA PRO A 157 9.88 -2.94 -32.50
C PRO A 157 9.22 -1.68 -31.96
N THR A 158 8.17 -1.29 -32.65
CA THR A 158 7.26 -0.21 -32.30
C THR A 158 6.86 -0.34 -30.84
N GLN A 159 6.74 0.81 -30.17
CA GLN A 159 5.99 0.92 -28.94
C GLN A 159 4.63 0.25 -29.16
N GLU A 160 4.50 -1.01 -28.73
CA GLU A 160 3.25 -1.74 -28.88
C GLU A 160 2.22 -1.03 -28.01
N SER A 161 1.25 -0.41 -28.68
CA SER A 161 0.04 0.04 -28.04
C SER A 161 -0.58 -1.13 -27.26
N PRO A 162 -1.20 -0.93 -26.08
CA PRO A 162 -1.79 -2.01 -25.28
C PRO A 162 -2.76 -2.90 -26.08
N GLU A 163 -3.39 -2.31 -27.10
CA GLU A 163 -4.31 -2.97 -28.02
C GLU A 163 -3.60 -3.94 -28.98
N GLU A 164 -2.41 -3.61 -29.48
CA GLU A 164 -1.65 -4.50 -30.38
C GLU A 164 -1.08 -5.72 -29.65
N GLY A 165 -0.57 -5.55 -28.42
CA GLY A 165 -0.04 -6.66 -27.62
C GLY A 165 -1.11 -7.69 -27.22
N PHE A 166 -2.31 -7.23 -26.86
CA PHE A 166 -3.43 -8.11 -26.54
C PHE A 166 -3.95 -8.85 -27.77
N THR A 167 -4.02 -8.15 -28.92
CA THR A 167 -4.49 -8.72 -30.18
C THR A 167 -3.47 -9.71 -30.77
N ALA A 168 -2.17 -9.46 -30.60
CA ALA A 168 -1.09 -10.37 -30.97
C ALA A 168 -1.06 -11.63 -30.09
N PHE A 169 -1.26 -11.49 -28.77
CA PHE A 169 -1.40 -12.62 -27.85
C PHE A 169 -2.61 -13.50 -28.18
N LYS A 170 -3.74 -12.87 -28.51
CA LYS A 170 -4.97 -13.58 -28.91
C LYS A 170 -4.78 -14.40 -30.19
N LYS A 171 -3.91 -13.95 -31.12
CA LYS A 171 -3.63 -14.65 -32.38
C LYS A 171 -2.64 -15.82 -32.23
N LYS A 172 -1.71 -15.80 -31.27
CA LYS A 172 -0.74 -16.90 -31.02
C LYS A 172 -0.45 -17.11 -29.53
N PRO A 173 -1.39 -17.70 -28.75
CA PRO A 173 -1.25 -17.80 -27.30
C PRO A 173 -0.11 -18.74 -26.87
N VAL A 174 0.13 -19.82 -27.63
CA VAL A 174 1.15 -20.84 -27.31
C VAL A 174 2.58 -20.42 -27.64
N GLY A 175 2.77 -19.46 -28.54
CA GLY A 175 4.09 -18.92 -28.88
C GLY A 175 4.71 -18.10 -27.75
N PHE A 176 3.87 -17.47 -26.92
CA PHE A 176 4.28 -16.63 -25.80
C PHE A 176 5.02 -17.40 -24.69
N PHE A 177 4.74 -18.70 -24.54
CA PHE A 177 5.27 -19.52 -23.45
C PHE A 177 6.44 -20.43 -23.87
N LYS A 178 6.71 -20.56 -25.18
CA LYS A 178 7.70 -21.52 -25.70
C LYS A 178 9.13 -20.99 -25.50
N GLY A 179 9.98 -21.76 -24.80
CA GLY A 179 11.42 -21.46 -24.64
C GLY A 179 11.79 -20.58 -23.42
N ARG A 180 10.87 -20.35 -22.48
CA ARG A 180 11.13 -19.56 -21.26
C ARG A 180 11.95 -20.35 -20.24
N LYS A 181 12.96 -19.72 -19.63
CA LYS A 181 13.77 -20.31 -18.56
C LYS A 181 12.94 -20.59 -17.29
N PRO A 182 13.29 -21.58 -16.46
CA PRO A 182 12.54 -21.93 -15.24
C PRO A 182 12.44 -20.76 -14.23
N LEU A 183 13.45 -19.89 -14.17
CA LEU A 183 13.45 -18.69 -13.33
C LEU A 183 12.33 -17.69 -13.71
N TRP A 184 11.91 -17.68 -14.98
CA TRP A 184 10.80 -16.81 -15.43
C TRP A 184 9.47 -17.29 -14.88
N TRP A 185 9.25 -18.61 -14.91
CA TRP A 185 8.08 -19.23 -14.33
C TRP A 185 8.03 -19.05 -12.81
N ALA A 186 9.16 -19.23 -12.12
CA ALA A 186 9.23 -18.99 -10.68
C ALA A 186 8.86 -17.55 -10.30
N TRP A 187 9.38 -16.56 -11.03
CA TRP A 187 9.05 -15.15 -10.81
C TRP A 187 7.58 -14.83 -11.11
N TRP A 188 7.04 -15.42 -12.17
CA TRP A 188 5.64 -15.22 -12.54
C TRP A 188 4.68 -15.86 -11.52
N LEU A 189 4.98 -17.07 -11.05
CA LEU A 189 4.23 -17.74 -9.98
C LEU A 189 4.28 -16.95 -8.67
N LEU A 190 5.42 -16.34 -8.34
CA LEU A 190 5.54 -15.48 -7.17
C LEU A 190 4.61 -14.27 -7.27
N ARG A 191 4.53 -13.61 -8.44
CA ARG A 191 3.57 -12.50 -8.67
C ARG A 191 2.12 -12.97 -8.58
N ALA A 192 1.79 -14.10 -9.20
CA ALA A 192 0.44 -14.65 -9.15
C ALA A 192 0.03 -14.99 -7.70
N GLY A 193 0.92 -15.65 -6.96
CA GLY A 193 0.73 -15.97 -5.55
C GLY A 193 0.59 -14.73 -4.67
N ALA A 194 1.37 -13.68 -4.93
CA ALA A 194 1.27 -12.40 -4.22
C ALA A 194 -0.11 -11.74 -4.43
N VAL A 195 -0.62 -11.70 -5.66
CA VAL A 195 -1.95 -11.15 -5.96
C VAL A 195 -3.06 -11.94 -5.24
N VAL A 196 -3.00 -13.27 -5.29
CA VAL A 196 -3.95 -14.14 -4.59
C VAL A 196 -3.87 -13.91 -3.08
N GLY A 197 -2.66 -13.82 -2.52
CA GLY A 197 -2.43 -13.56 -1.10
C GLY A 197 -3.03 -12.24 -0.63
N VAL A 198 -2.86 -11.16 -1.40
CA VAL A 198 -3.49 -9.85 -1.11
C VAL A 198 -5.01 -9.99 -1.09
N PHE A 199 -5.58 -10.65 -2.10
CA PHE A 199 -7.03 -10.77 -2.21
C PHE A 199 -7.64 -11.57 -1.05
N VAL A 200 -7.00 -12.68 -0.68
CA VAL A 200 -7.40 -13.49 0.48
C VAL A 200 -7.26 -12.68 1.77
N CYS A 201 -6.13 -12.00 1.97
CA CYS A 201 -5.90 -11.17 3.15
C CYS A 201 -6.96 -10.06 3.28
N PHE A 202 -7.28 -9.39 2.18
CA PHE A 202 -8.32 -8.37 2.14
C PHE A 202 -9.70 -8.91 2.53
N ILE A 203 -10.09 -10.08 2.01
CA ILE A 203 -11.35 -10.75 2.39
C ILE A 203 -11.36 -11.12 3.88
N VAL A 204 -10.24 -11.61 4.41
CA VAL A 204 -10.12 -11.96 5.83
C VAL A 204 -10.28 -10.71 6.70
N LEU A 205 -9.63 -9.60 6.35
CA LEU A 205 -9.74 -8.35 7.09
C LEU A 205 -11.16 -7.76 7.06
N LEU A 206 -11.86 -7.86 5.92
CA LEU A 206 -13.26 -7.44 5.86
C LEU A 206 -14.16 -8.35 6.70
N ASN A 207 -13.97 -9.68 6.65
CA ASN A 207 -14.73 -10.59 7.49
C ASN A 207 -14.44 -10.37 8.98
N ASN A 208 -13.19 -10.07 9.34
CA ASN A 208 -12.84 -9.71 10.71
C ASN A 208 -13.56 -8.43 11.13
N PHE A 209 -13.49 -7.36 10.33
CA PHE A 209 -14.15 -6.11 10.63
C PHE A 209 -15.68 -6.23 10.79
N TYR A 210 -16.34 -6.95 9.88
CA TYR A 210 -17.82 -7.03 9.86
C TYR A 210 -18.41 -8.14 10.74
N LYS A 211 -17.69 -9.23 11.01
CA LYS A 211 -18.21 -10.36 11.80
C LYS A 211 -17.51 -10.57 13.14
N TYR A 212 -16.23 -10.23 13.25
CA TYR A 212 -15.38 -10.60 14.39
C TYR A 212 -14.49 -9.43 14.84
N ARG A 213 -14.97 -8.56 15.72
CA ARG A 213 -14.07 -7.65 16.46
C ARG A 213 -13.27 -8.46 17.47
N ASN A 214 -12.15 -9.03 17.03
CA ASN A 214 -11.21 -9.70 17.92
C ASN A 214 -10.35 -8.63 18.61
N THR A 215 -10.41 -8.59 19.94
CA THR A 215 -9.51 -7.77 20.74
C THR A 215 -8.09 -8.32 20.63
N CYS A 216 -7.18 -7.54 20.06
CA CYS A 216 -5.77 -7.87 19.97
C CYS A 216 -5.03 -7.36 21.22
N SER A 217 -4.46 -8.28 22.00
CA SER A 217 -3.84 -7.96 23.30
C SER A 217 -2.61 -7.04 23.19
N TRP A 218 -1.86 -7.12 22.09
CA TRP A 218 -0.63 -6.36 21.88
C TRP A 218 -0.83 -5.10 21.02
N CYS A 219 -1.99 -4.94 20.37
CA CYS A 219 -2.24 -3.84 19.45
C CYS A 219 -2.19 -2.46 20.14
N LYS A 220 -2.46 -2.42 21.45
CA LYS A 220 -2.31 -1.24 22.30
C LYS A 220 -0.92 -0.60 22.19
N TYR A 221 0.14 -1.41 22.13
CA TYR A 221 1.52 -0.92 22.10
C TYR A 221 1.93 -0.27 20.77
N LEU A 222 1.17 -0.50 19.70
CA LEU A 222 1.39 0.15 18.41
C LEU A 222 0.66 1.49 18.28
N SER A 223 -0.37 1.74 19.08
CA SER A 223 -1.16 2.97 19.02
C SER A 223 -0.89 3.94 20.16
N CYS A 224 -0.27 3.50 21.25
CA CYS A 224 0.01 4.35 22.40
C CYS A 224 1.17 3.81 23.24
N LEU A 225 1.80 4.71 23.99
CA LEU A 225 2.73 4.37 25.06
C LEU A 225 1.99 4.33 26.41
N PRO A 226 2.34 3.43 27.33
CA PRO A 226 1.75 3.36 28.68
C PRO A 226 2.31 4.47 29.57
N ILE A 227 2.07 5.73 29.17
CA ILE A 227 2.53 6.94 29.84
C ILE A 227 1.30 7.82 30.06
N LYS A 228 1.02 8.19 31.31
CA LYS A 228 0.05 9.23 31.67
C LYS A 228 -1.35 9.03 31.05
N ASP A 229 -1.87 7.80 31.13
CA ASP A 229 -3.22 7.40 30.68
C ASP A 229 -3.53 7.69 29.19
N TRP A 230 -2.50 7.89 28.36
CA TRP A 230 -2.67 8.14 26.92
C TRP A 230 -3.37 6.99 26.21
N CYS A 231 -3.18 5.77 26.70
CA CYS A 231 -3.87 4.60 26.18
C CYS A 231 -5.32 4.45 26.65
N GLU A 232 -5.77 5.29 27.59
CA GLU A 232 -7.16 5.34 28.08
C GLU A 232 -7.93 6.50 27.45
N SER A 233 -7.28 7.28 26.57
CA SER A 233 -7.91 8.36 25.80
C SER A 233 -8.86 7.79 24.73
N GLY A 234 -10.08 7.51 25.19
CA GLY A 234 -11.18 6.90 24.46
C GLY A 234 -12.34 6.66 25.41
N ASP A 235 -12.74 7.70 26.14
CA ASP A 235 -13.86 7.65 27.09
C ASP A 235 -15.19 7.55 26.32
N LEU A 236 -15.53 6.35 25.85
CA LEU A 236 -16.92 6.02 25.56
C LEU A 236 -17.60 5.77 26.89
N GLN A 237 -18.17 6.83 27.48
CA GLN A 237 -19.18 6.66 28.51
C GLN A 237 -20.38 5.95 27.87
N LEU A 238 -20.48 4.65 28.12
CA LEU A 238 -21.69 3.88 27.90
C LEU A 238 -22.76 4.44 28.84
N SER A 239 -23.49 5.46 28.40
CA SER A 239 -24.73 5.82 29.05
C SER A 239 -25.66 4.63 28.88
N ASN A 240 -25.95 3.95 30.00
CA ASN A 240 -26.94 2.90 30.11
C ASN A 240 -28.33 3.54 29.97
N SER A 241 -28.64 4.08 28.78
CA SER A 241 -29.97 4.53 28.45
C SER A 241 -30.77 3.32 27.98
N THR A 242 -31.38 2.62 28.94
CA THR A 242 -32.52 1.73 28.68
C THR A 242 -33.63 2.54 28.01
N SER A 243 -33.61 2.57 26.67
CA SER A 243 -34.76 3.04 25.90
C SER A 243 -35.66 1.85 25.63
N LYS A 244 -36.87 1.88 26.20
CA LYS A 244 -37.96 0.91 25.99
C LYS A 244 -38.43 0.92 24.52
N ARG A 245 -37.67 0.33 23.60
CA ARG A 245 -38.13 -0.04 22.25
C ARG A 245 -37.46 -1.33 21.74
N ASP A 246 -37.37 -2.33 22.61
CA ASP A 246 -37.20 -3.71 22.17
C ASP A 246 -38.59 -4.35 22.04
N LEU A 247 -39.12 -4.40 20.81
CA LEU A 247 -40.28 -5.25 20.52
C LEU A 247 -40.08 -6.21 19.34
N PHE A 248 -38.90 -6.23 18.72
CA PHE A 248 -38.50 -7.31 17.80
C PHE A 248 -37.01 -7.59 17.99
N GLY A 249 -36.71 -8.62 18.77
CA GLY A 249 -35.36 -9.02 19.18
C GLY A 249 -34.45 -9.42 18.01
N VAL A 250 -33.81 -8.44 17.41
CA VAL A 250 -32.63 -8.63 16.56
C VAL A 250 -31.52 -7.78 17.17
N SER A 251 -30.64 -8.43 17.92
CA SER A 251 -29.43 -7.84 18.50
C SER A 251 -28.48 -7.42 17.38
N GLY A 252 -28.69 -6.23 16.84
CA GLY A 252 -27.75 -5.54 15.97
C GLY A 252 -27.51 -4.14 16.53
N GLN A 253 -26.44 -3.95 17.29
CA GLN A 253 -25.97 -2.62 17.68
C GLN A 253 -25.63 -1.83 16.40
N ARG A 254 -26.56 -0.96 15.96
CA ARG A 254 -26.28 0.09 14.99
C ARG A 254 -25.83 1.33 15.74
N PHE A 255 -24.57 1.69 15.59
CA PHE A 255 -24.02 2.95 16.05
C PHE A 255 -24.37 4.04 15.04
N TYR A 256 -25.17 5.03 15.47
CA TYR A 256 -25.35 6.29 14.76
C TYR A 256 -24.40 7.32 15.37
N VAL A 257 -23.55 7.93 14.54
CA VAL A 257 -22.73 9.09 14.92
C VAL A 257 -23.55 10.34 14.60
N PHE A 258 -24.01 11.05 15.63
CA PHE A 258 -24.52 12.42 15.47
C PHE A 258 -23.31 13.36 15.56
N TYR A 259 -23.19 14.25 14.57
CA TYR A 259 -22.34 15.43 14.65
C TYR A 259 -23.20 16.55 15.26
N GLU A 260 -22.78 17.10 16.40
CA GLU A 260 -23.14 18.46 16.80
C GLU A 260 -22.11 19.46 16.25
#